data_AF-I2NHU3-F1
#
_entry.id   AF-I2NHU3-F1
#
_cell.length_a   1.000
_cell.length_b   1.000
_cell.length_c   1.000
_cell.angle_alpha   90.00
_cell.angle_beta   90.00
_cell.angle_gamma   90.00
#
_symmetry.space_group_name_H-M   'P 1'
#
loop_
_entity.id
_entity.type
_entity.pdbx_description
1 polymer ?
#
loop_
_entity_poly.entity_id
_entity_poly.type
_entity_poly.pdbx_seq_one_letter_code
_entity_poly.pdbx_strand_id
1 'polypeptide(L)' 'MKVYVVRKYKKRTRWDVNHSTKFEEIEFQTKEEALAYRDNQKVGVFDVYEKEV' A
#
# COMPACT_ATOMS: atom_id res chain seq x y z
N MET A 1 -15.97 7.20 -8.92
CA MET A 1 -14.87 6.63 -9.74
C MET A 1 -14.11 5.62 -8.87
N LYS A 2 -13.80 4.41 -9.34
CA LYS A 2 -13.07 3.42 -8.53
C LYS A 2 -11.57 3.62 -8.69
N VAL A 3 -10.85 3.88 -7.60
CA VAL A 3 -9.38 3.93 -7.58
C VAL A 3 -8.86 2.88 -6.60
N TYR A 4 -7.72 2.28 -6.94
CA TYR A 4 -7.03 1.30 -6.11
C TYR A 4 -5.93 2.02 -5.35
N VAL A 5 -5.96 1.91 -4.02
CA VAL A 5 -4.94 2.55 -3.17
C VAL A 5 -4.01 1.49 -2.64
N VAL A 6 -2.72 1.68 -2.87
CA VAL A 6 -1.67 0.91 -2.19
C VAL A 6 -1.11 1.77 -1.07
N ARG A 7 -1.35 1.33 0.16
CA ARG A 7 -0.78 1.95 1.36
C ARG A 7 0.50 1.23 1.74
N LYS A 8 1.63 1.92 1.62
CA LYS A 8 2.96 1.45 2.05
C LYS A 8 3.26 1.99 3.44
N TYR A 9 3.43 1.11 4.41
CA TYR A 9 3.85 1.52 5.74
C TYR A 9 5.37 1.71 5.79
N LYS A 10 5.84 2.77 6.45
CA LYS A 10 7.27 3.04 6.69
C LYS A 10 7.84 2.15 7.80
N LYS A 11 7.59 0.84 7.68
CA LYS A 11 8.15 -0.20 8.55
C LYS A 11 8.61 -1.39 7.72
N ARG A 12 9.65 -2.06 8.21
CA ARG A 12 10.27 -3.18 7.50
C ARG A 12 9.46 -4.46 7.68
N THR A 13 8.89 -4.67 8.86
CA THR A 13 8.10 -5.87 9.19
C THR A 13 6.81 -5.51 9.91
N ARG A 14 5.83 -6.44 9.92
CA ARG A 14 4.54 -6.20 10.60
C ARG A 14 4.68 -6.08 12.11
N TRP A 15 5.73 -6.70 12.67
CA TRP A 15 6.08 -6.76 14.09
C TRP A 15 6.88 -5.57 14.62
N ASP A 16 7.23 -4.60 13.78
CA ASP A 16 7.77 -3.33 14.26
C ASP A 16 6.76 -2.68 15.23
N VAL A 17 7.13 -2.56 16.51
CA VAL A 17 6.31 -2.05 17.64
C VAL A 17 6.04 -0.53 17.54
N ASN A 18 6.15 0.03 16.34
CA ASN A 18 5.84 1.43 16.08
C ASN A 18 4.34 1.58 15.82
N HIS A 19 3.61 1.83 16.90
CA HIS A 19 2.15 2.07 16.93
C HIS A 19 1.72 3.28 16.09
N SER A 20 2.64 4.18 15.76
CA SER A 20 2.42 5.37 14.93
C SER A 20 3.23 5.32 13.63
N THR A 21 3.24 4.15 12.98
CA THR A 21 3.96 3.99 11.71
C THR A 21 3.31 4.87 10.64
N LYS A 22 4.06 5.89 10.19
CA LYS A 22 3.70 6.70 9.02
C LYS A 22 3.53 5.81 7.80
N PHE A 23 2.60 6.15 6.94
CA PHE A 23 2.36 5.44 5.69
C PHE A 23 2.29 6.42 4.53
N GLU A 24 2.57 5.91 3.35
CA GLU A 24 2.42 6.60 2.08
C GLU A 24 1.31 5.90 1.30
N GLU A 25 0.41 6.68 0.70
CA GLU A 25 -0.70 6.17 -0.10
C GLU A 25 -0.47 6.55 -1.55
N ILE A 26 -0.59 5.54 -2.42
CA ILE A 26 -0.40 5.70 -3.84
C ILE A 26 -1.68 5.23 -4.50
N GLU A 27 -2.32 6.13 -5.24
CA GLU A 27 -3.57 5.88 -5.93
C GLU A 27 -3.29 5.42 -7.36
N PHE A 28 -4.00 4.38 -7.78
CA PHE A 28 -3.91 3.77 -9.10
C PHE A 28 -5.29 3.69 -9.72
N GLN A 29 -5.38 3.87 -11.03
CA GLN A 29 -6.63 3.78 -11.76
C GLN A 29 -7.08 2.32 -11.92
N THR A 30 -6.12 1.40 -12.05
CA THR A 30 -6.37 -0.02 -12.31
C THR A 30 -5.86 -0.91 -11.18
N LYS A 31 -6.53 -2.06 -11.00
CA LYS A 31 -6.12 -3.07 -10.03
C LYS A 31 -4.76 -3.69 -10.39
N GLU A 32 -4.52 -3.87 -11.68
CA GLU A 32 -3.30 -4.49 -12.21
C GLU A 32 -2.06 -3.64 -11.90
N GLU A 33 -2.15 -2.31 -12.06
CA GLU A 33 -1.06 -1.41 -11.69
C GLU A 33 -0.78 -1.42 -10.18
N ALA A 34 -1.84 -1.41 -9.35
CA ALA A 34 -1.71 -1.48 -7.90
C ALA A 34 -1.02 -2.78 -7.44
N LEU A 35 -1.40 -3.91 -8.04
CA LEU A 35 -0.78 -5.21 -7.75
C LEU A 35 0.65 -5.29 -8.27
N ALA A 36 0.93 -4.83 -9.49
CA ALA A 36 2.27 -4.80 -10.05
C ALA A 36 3.22 -3.93 -9.20
N TYR A 37 2.73 -2.79 -8.69
CA TYR A 37 3.49 -1.96 -7.76
C TYR A 37 3.81 -2.71 -6.47
N ARG A 38 2.82 -3.40 -5.88
CA ARG A 38 3.02 -4.21 -4.67
C ARG A 38 4.02 -5.33 -4.91
N ASP A 39 3.91 -6.08 -6.01
CA ASP A 39 4.77 -7.24 -6.29
C ASP A 39 6.22 -6.83 -6.59
N ASN A 40 6.44 -5.62 -7.10
CA ASN A 40 7.78 -5.08 -7.27
C ASN A 40 8.47 -4.74 -5.93
N GLN A 41 7.72 -4.57 -4.84
CA GLN A 41 8.28 -4.24 -3.53
C GLN A 41 8.61 -5.50 -2.72
N LYS A 42 9.89 -5.87 -2.67
CA LYS A 42 10.36 -7.07 -1.94
C LYS A 42 10.35 -6.93 -0.40
N VAL A 43 10.27 -5.70 0.13
CA VAL A 43 10.39 -5.41 1.56
C VAL A 43 9.40 -4.33 1.96
N GLY A 44 8.72 -4.53 3.08
CA GLY A 44 7.78 -3.59 3.68
C GLY A 44 6.43 -4.22 3.98
N VAL A 45 5.56 -3.44 4.59
CA VAL A 45 4.17 -3.82 4.83
C VAL A 45 3.28 -2.98 3.94
N PHE A 46 2.34 -3.63 3.27
CA PHE A 46 1.45 -3.03 2.28
C PHE A 46 0.01 -3.45 2.57
N ASP A 47 -0.92 -2.51 2.43
CA ASP A 47 -2.35 -2.79 2.29
C ASP A 47 -2.80 -2.31 0.92
N VAL A 48 -3.64 -3.09 0.25
CA VAL A 48 -4.25 -2.74 -1.04
C VAL A 48 -5.76 -2.73 -0.84
N TYR A 49 -6.41 -1.62 -1.12
CA TYR A 49 -7.85 -1.49 -0.96
C TYR A 49 -8.47 -0.61 -2.04
N GLU A 50 -9.76 -0.81 -2.27
CA GLU A 50 -10.55 -0.04 -3.21
C GLU A 50 -11.11 1.20 -2.52
N LYS A 51 -10.95 2.36 -3.15
CA LYS A 51 -11.53 3.63 -2.71
C LYS A 51 -12.49 4.11 -3.78
N GLU A 52 -13.75 4.29 -3.39
CA GLU A 52 -14.76 4.90 -4.24
C GLU A 52 -14.69 6.42 -4.02
N VAL A 53 -14.34 7.16 -5.09
CA VAL A 53 -14.34 8.62 -5.14
C VAL A 53 -15.71 9.12 -5.59
#